data_AF-A0A2E0UKY6-F1
#
_entry.id   AF-A0A2E0UKY6-F1
#
_cell.length_a   1.000
_cell.length_b   1.000
_cell.length_c   1.000
_cell.angle_alpha   90.00
_cell.angle_beta   90.00
_cell.angle_gamma   90.00
#
_symmetry.space_group_name_H-M   'P 1'
#
loop_
_entity.id
_entity.type
_entity.pdbx_description
1 polymer ?
#
loop_
_entity_poly.entity_id
_entity_poly.type
_entity_poly.pdbx_seq_one_letter_code
_entity_poly.pdbx_strand_id
1 'polypeptide(L)'
;MNNKPSTFLFFGLTTLNSLPQRELGIALELAKRYDAVHYIELPSSTIGWLRNVYDRLFRPTTIDIKKSVKSLPDNFHVHVPPPVPTSLRTSLTPQLDRMIFRRWFRDELGQLDLADCVAWIMLPLWWKWYIDRSFFKPQLICYDIADNLEVFCRTKTAYKRMEYAHHLLLKEADMAFYSARGMKEHLEAVSSIEAHYLPNALANGFIDLADDEEYTLPKNNTIGFVGYFDDRWIDMELIERIIKEFRNNPIVLAGPMEQKYADRFGKYENVSMPGFISHSEITGYMKDFRVSMIPFRQNEITEVVNPLKLYEYSAAGLPVVAMSTPELSYYDDIISLAQDHETFIAQVKSALTQDDRAEWLRRKEFAKSNTWKGRIDTFTSMMDTHLEARTR
;
A
#
# COMPACT_ATOMS: atom_id res chain seq x y z
N MET A 1 -6.72 36.04 4.62
CA MET A 1 -7.21 35.09 3.59
C MET A 1 -6.89 33.70 4.12
N ASN A 2 -7.85 32.77 4.14
CA ASN A 2 -7.58 31.41 4.59
C ASN A 2 -6.55 30.80 3.62
N ASN A 3 -5.34 30.53 4.11
CA ASN A 3 -4.24 29.99 3.30
C ASN A 3 -4.34 28.46 3.15
N LYS A 4 -5.48 27.89 3.53
CA LYS A 4 -5.73 26.45 3.49
C LYS A 4 -6.14 26.04 2.08
N PRO A 5 -5.52 25.00 1.52
CA PRO A 5 -5.91 24.48 0.22
C PRO A 5 -7.34 23.99 0.26
N SER A 6 -8.11 24.26 -0.80
CA SER A 6 -9.44 23.68 -0.98
C SER A 6 -9.40 22.26 -1.53
N THR A 7 -8.35 21.93 -2.30
CA THR A 7 -8.36 20.78 -3.21
C THR A 7 -7.09 19.94 -3.12
N PHE A 8 -7.23 18.61 -3.17
CA PHE A 8 -6.12 17.67 -3.31
C PHE A 8 -6.13 16.99 -4.68
N LEU A 9 -4.95 16.89 -5.31
CA LEU A 9 -4.74 16.22 -6.59
C LEU A 9 -3.77 15.05 -6.41
N PHE A 10 -4.30 13.83 -6.48
CA PHE A 10 -3.55 12.58 -6.35
C PHE A 10 -3.08 12.06 -7.71
N PHE A 11 -1.80 11.73 -7.80
CA PHE A 11 -1.20 11.07 -8.96
C PHE A 11 -1.02 9.57 -8.68
N GLY A 12 -2.03 8.80 -9.09
CA GLY A 12 -2.25 7.39 -8.77
C GLY A 12 -1.06 6.48 -9.02
N LEU A 13 -0.78 5.57 -8.09
CA LEU A 13 0.15 4.46 -8.30
C LEU A 13 -0.49 3.35 -9.16
N THR A 14 -1.79 3.14 -8.99
CA THR A 14 -2.58 2.08 -9.62
C THR A 14 -3.96 2.60 -10.03
N THR A 15 -4.77 1.75 -10.68
CA THR A 15 -6.18 2.05 -10.91
C THR A 15 -6.95 1.94 -9.61
N LEU A 16 -7.98 2.75 -9.42
CA LEU A 16 -8.81 2.79 -8.21
C LEU A 16 -9.37 1.40 -7.83
N ASN A 17 -9.73 0.60 -8.83
CA ASN A 17 -10.30 -0.73 -8.63
C ASN A 17 -9.29 -1.76 -8.12
N SER A 18 -8.00 -1.44 -8.10
CA SER A 18 -6.99 -2.33 -7.52
C SER A 18 -7.13 -2.39 -5.99
N LEU A 19 -6.37 -3.28 -5.34
CA LEU A 19 -6.46 -3.44 -3.88
C LEU A 19 -6.28 -2.09 -3.17
N PRO A 20 -7.11 -1.75 -2.16
CA PRO A 20 -7.00 -0.49 -1.43
C PRO A 20 -5.58 -0.32 -0.89
N GLN A 21 -4.91 0.70 -1.39
CA GLN A 21 -3.55 1.04 -1.03
C GLN A 21 -3.56 2.24 -0.08
N ARG A 22 -2.42 2.45 0.59
CA ARG A 22 -2.09 3.66 1.36
C ARG A 22 -2.65 4.93 0.73
N GLU A 23 -2.40 5.12 -0.56
CA GLU A 23 -2.84 6.27 -1.32
C GLU A 23 -4.36 6.49 -1.26
N LEU A 24 -5.16 5.43 -1.43
CA LEU A 24 -6.61 5.52 -1.36
C LEU A 24 -7.09 5.79 0.08
N GLY A 25 -6.44 5.20 1.08
CA GLY A 25 -6.73 5.48 2.49
C GLY A 25 -6.54 6.95 2.84
N ILE A 26 -5.42 7.54 2.39
CA ILE A 26 -5.10 8.97 2.56
C ILE A 26 -6.12 9.83 1.80
N ALA A 27 -6.37 9.54 0.53
CA ALA A 27 -7.27 10.33 -0.32
C ALA A 27 -8.72 10.33 0.21
N LEU A 28 -9.23 9.17 0.66
CA LEU A 28 -10.58 9.07 1.24
C LEU A 28 -10.70 9.80 2.57
N GLU A 29 -9.67 9.79 3.42
CA GLU A 29 -9.70 10.56 4.67
C GLU A 29 -9.60 12.07 4.44
N LEU A 30 -8.88 12.51 3.41
CA LEU A 30 -8.84 13.92 3.02
C LEU A 30 -10.17 14.38 2.44
N ALA A 31 -10.86 13.55 1.67
CA ALA A 31 -12.18 13.86 1.13
C ALA A 31 -13.23 14.15 2.22
N LYS A 32 -13.02 13.68 3.47
CA LYS A 32 -13.90 14.03 4.59
C LYS A 32 -13.70 15.46 5.12
N ARG A 33 -12.64 16.16 4.73
CA ARG A 33 -12.18 17.41 5.35
C ARG A 33 -12.02 18.58 4.39
N TYR A 34 -11.89 18.28 3.10
CA TYR A 34 -11.58 19.26 2.06
C TYR A 34 -12.66 19.28 0.98
N ASP A 35 -12.72 20.37 0.22
CA ASP A 35 -13.81 20.63 -0.71
C ASP A 35 -13.82 19.63 -1.87
N ALA A 36 -12.64 19.23 -2.36
CA ALA A 36 -12.51 18.25 -3.43
C ALA A 36 -11.23 17.41 -3.34
N VAL A 37 -11.34 16.15 -3.75
CA VAL A 37 -10.20 15.26 -3.98
C VAL A 37 -10.30 14.71 -5.40
N HIS A 38 -9.27 14.97 -6.20
CA HIS A 38 -9.15 14.49 -7.57
C HIS A 38 -8.09 13.38 -7.64
N TYR A 39 -8.49 12.17 -8.01
CA TYR A 39 -7.60 11.02 -8.16
C TYR A 39 -7.35 10.72 -9.64
N ILE A 40 -6.11 10.89 -10.10
CA ILE A 40 -5.71 10.60 -11.47
C ILE A 40 -5.16 9.17 -11.54
N GLU A 41 -5.82 8.28 -12.27
CA GLU A 41 -5.32 6.92 -12.47
C GLU A 41 -4.05 6.91 -13.36
N LEU A 42 -3.22 5.88 -13.18
CA LEU A 42 -2.04 5.68 -14.02
C LEU A 42 -2.44 5.40 -15.49
N PRO A 43 -1.91 6.14 -16.49
CA PRO A 43 -2.23 5.90 -17.89
C PRO A 43 -1.83 4.49 -18.32
N SER A 44 -2.78 3.77 -18.90
CA SER A 44 -2.52 2.46 -19.51
C SER A 44 -1.73 2.59 -20.81
N SER A 45 -1.00 1.55 -21.22
CA SER A 45 -0.42 1.50 -22.57
C SER A 45 -1.50 1.16 -23.59
N THR A 46 -1.37 1.61 -24.85
CA THR A 46 -2.32 1.26 -25.92
C THR A 46 -2.49 -0.26 -26.08
N ILE A 47 -1.39 -1.02 -26.00
CA ILE A 47 -1.42 -2.50 -26.05
C ILE A 47 -2.13 -3.07 -24.82
N GLY A 48 -1.84 -2.55 -23.62
CA GLY A 48 -2.49 -2.97 -22.38
C GLY A 48 -4.00 -2.70 -22.41
N TRP A 49 -4.40 -1.55 -22.95
CA TRP A 49 -5.80 -1.18 -23.14
C TRP A 49 -6.49 -2.10 -24.14
N LEU A 50 -5.90 -2.35 -25.32
CA LEU A 50 -6.44 -3.28 -26.31
C LEU A 50 -6.60 -4.69 -25.74
N ARG A 51 -5.61 -5.17 -24.96
CA ARG A 51 -5.69 -6.47 -24.28
C ARG A 51 -6.85 -6.50 -23.29
N ASN A 52 -7.01 -5.47 -22.47
CA ASN A 52 -8.13 -5.39 -21.51
C ASN A 52 -9.50 -5.34 -22.21
N VAL A 53 -9.60 -4.66 -23.36
CA VAL A 53 -10.81 -4.66 -24.19
C VAL A 53 -11.09 -6.05 -24.75
N TYR A 54 -10.05 -6.73 -25.27
CA TYR A 54 -10.15 -8.10 -25.77
C TYR A 54 -10.58 -9.08 -24.66
N ASP A 55 -9.95 -9.03 -23.49
CA ASP A 55 -10.29 -9.90 -22.36
C ASP A 55 -11.75 -9.71 -21.93
N ARG A 56 -12.26 -8.46 -21.90
CA ARG A 56 -13.68 -8.18 -21.60
C ARG A 56 -14.64 -8.76 -22.63
N LEU A 57 -14.28 -8.74 -23.91
CA LEU A 57 -15.14 -9.21 -25.00
C LEU A 57 -15.14 -10.74 -25.14
N PHE A 58 -14.00 -11.39 -24.87
CA PHE A 58 -13.77 -12.80 -25.23
C PHE A 58 -13.40 -13.72 -24.05
N ARG A 59 -13.15 -13.17 -22.86
CA ARG A 59 -12.87 -13.93 -21.62
C ARG A 59 -13.63 -13.33 -20.43
N PRO A 60 -14.97 -13.37 -20.42
CA PRO A 60 -15.80 -12.74 -19.37
C PRO A 60 -15.59 -13.33 -17.97
N THR A 61 -14.82 -14.41 -17.82
CA THR A 61 -14.41 -14.98 -16.53
C THR A 61 -13.17 -14.34 -15.90
N THR A 62 -12.49 -13.40 -16.58
CA THR A 62 -11.48 -12.58 -15.90
C THR A 62 -12.19 -11.69 -14.90
N ILE A 63 -12.01 -12.03 -13.62
CA ILE A 63 -12.42 -11.33 -12.40
C ILE A 63 -12.66 -9.85 -12.71
N ASP A 64 -13.92 -9.43 -12.63
CA ASP A 64 -14.30 -8.03 -12.77
C ASP A 64 -13.81 -7.31 -11.50
N ILE A 65 -12.54 -6.91 -11.50
CA ILE A 65 -11.84 -6.22 -10.40
C ILE A 65 -12.58 -4.91 -10.02
N LYS A 66 -13.55 -4.47 -10.83
CA LYS A 66 -14.38 -3.26 -10.67
C LYS A 66 -15.32 -3.21 -9.45
N LYS A 67 -15.33 -4.20 -8.57
CA LYS A 67 -16.26 -4.26 -7.41
C LYS A 67 -15.63 -3.97 -6.05
N SER A 68 -14.50 -3.27 -5.97
CA SER A 68 -13.77 -3.12 -4.69
C SER A 68 -14.00 -1.80 -3.94
N VAL A 69 -14.67 -0.79 -4.53
CA VAL A 69 -14.94 0.48 -3.83
C VAL A 69 -16.45 0.71 -3.73
N LYS A 70 -16.99 0.54 -2.52
CA LYS A 70 -18.33 1.06 -2.14
C LYS A 70 -18.38 2.56 -2.50
N SER A 71 -19.58 3.08 -2.77
CA SER A 71 -19.87 4.49 -3.13
C SER A 71 -18.80 5.47 -2.61
N LEU A 72 -18.05 6.06 -3.53
CA LEU A 72 -17.10 7.13 -3.22
C LEU A 72 -17.86 8.36 -2.68
N PRO A 73 -17.23 9.20 -1.85
CA PRO A 73 -17.78 10.50 -1.48
C PRO A 73 -18.11 11.36 -2.71
N ASP A 74 -19.13 12.21 -2.62
CA ASP A 74 -19.57 13.07 -3.75
C ASP A 74 -18.49 14.04 -4.22
N ASN A 75 -17.58 14.43 -3.34
CA ASN A 75 -16.45 15.30 -3.60
C ASN A 75 -15.15 14.55 -3.99
N PHE A 76 -15.24 13.24 -4.25
CA PHE A 76 -14.12 12.43 -4.72
C PHE A 76 -14.27 12.16 -6.22
N HIS A 77 -13.43 12.78 -7.02
CA HIS A 77 -13.47 12.72 -8.48
C HIS A 77 -12.34 11.82 -9.01
N VAL A 78 -12.71 10.84 -9.83
CA VAL A 78 -11.75 9.91 -10.45
C VAL A 78 -11.54 10.29 -11.91
N HIS A 79 -10.30 10.51 -12.29
CA HIS A 79 -9.91 10.89 -13.65
C HIS A 79 -9.09 9.77 -14.28
N VAL A 80 -9.53 9.28 -15.44
CA VAL A 80 -8.85 8.20 -16.17
C VAL A 80 -8.21 8.78 -17.42
N PRO A 81 -6.86 8.92 -17.46
CA PRO A 81 -6.17 9.42 -18.64
C PRO A 81 -6.35 8.51 -19.85
N PRO A 82 -6.28 9.04 -21.08
CA PRO A 82 -6.28 8.23 -22.29
C PRO A 82 -5.06 7.29 -22.31
N PRO A 83 -5.17 6.12 -22.99
CA PRO A 83 -4.02 5.25 -23.16
C PRO A 83 -2.90 5.98 -23.90
N VAL A 84 -1.67 5.77 -23.45
CA VAL A 84 -0.46 6.30 -24.10
C VAL A 84 0.28 5.18 -24.83
N PRO A 85 1.10 5.48 -25.85
CA PRO A 85 1.77 4.45 -26.65
C PRO A 85 2.51 3.38 -25.84
N THR A 86 3.35 3.77 -24.87
CA THR A 86 4.28 2.81 -24.22
C THR A 86 4.30 2.83 -22.69
N SER A 87 3.51 3.73 -22.06
CA SER A 87 3.26 3.90 -20.60
C SER A 87 4.48 4.09 -19.72
N LEU A 88 4.32 4.71 -18.54
CA LEU A 88 5.44 5.20 -17.72
C LEU A 88 6.59 4.20 -17.49
N ARG A 89 6.25 2.93 -17.22
CA ARG A 89 7.22 1.91 -16.79
C ARG A 89 8.07 1.37 -17.94
N THR A 90 7.54 1.41 -19.16
CA THR A 90 8.16 0.81 -20.36
C THR A 90 8.28 1.78 -21.51
N SER A 91 8.09 3.08 -21.25
CA SER A 91 7.93 4.06 -22.33
C SER A 91 9.16 4.11 -23.24
N LEU A 92 8.96 3.81 -24.51
CA LEU A 92 9.92 3.99 -25.61
C LEU A 92 9.71 5.36 -26.29
N THR A 93 8.57 6.00 -26.06
CA THR A 93 8.17 7.28 -26.67
C THR A 93 7.79 8.31 -25.60
N PRO A 94 8.66 8.62 -24.62
CA PRO A 94 8.30 9.42 -23.44
C PRO A 94 7.79 10.82 -23.79
N GLN A 95 8.27 11.43 -24.88
CA GLN A 95 7.82 12.76 -25.32
C GLN A 95 6.39 12.74 -25.86
N LEU A 96 6.02 11.70 -26.61
CA LEU A 96 4.67 11.54 -27.15
C LEU A 96 3.68 11.21 -26.03
N ASP A 97 4.04 10.28 -25.14
CA ASP A 97 3.26 9.94 -23.95
C ASP A 97 3.01 11.21 -23.11
N ARG A 98 4.05 12.03 -22.90
CA ARG A 98 3.98 13.31 -22.19
C ARG A 98 3.05 14.31 -22.86
N MET A 99 3.12 14.44 -24.18
CA MET A 99 2.27 15.37 -24.94
C MET A 99 0.79 14.99 -24.84
N ILE A 100 0.47 13.70 -25.03
CA ILE A 100 -0.90 13.18 -24.96
C ILE A 100 -1.48 13.42 -23.57
N PHE A 101 -0.73 13.03 -22.53
CA PHE A 101 -1.17 13.22 -21.15
C PHE A 101 -1.38 14.70 -20.82
N ARG A 102 -0.43 15.58 -21.16
CA ARG A 102 -0.54 17.02 -20.84
C ARG A 102 -1.67 17.73 -21.57
N ARG A 103 -2.03 17.27 -22.77
CA ARG A 103 -3.20 17.77 -23.48
C ARG A 103 -4.46 17.40 -22.70
N TRP A 104 -4.63 16.12 -22.42
CA TRP A 104 -5.76 15.63 -21.63
C TRP A 104 -5.85 16.31 -20.25
N PHE A 105 -4.73 16.45 -19.54
CA PHE A 105 -4.68 17.09 -18.23
C PHE A 105 -5.22 18.53 -18.28
N ARG A 106 -4.89 19.31 -19.33
CA ARG A 106 -5.44 20.67 -19.48
C ARG A 106 -6.92 20.65 -19.82
N ASP A 107 -7.35 19.73 -20.67
CA ASP A 107 -8.75 19.64 -21.08
C ASP A 107 -9.65 19.21 -19.90
N GLU A 108 -9.17 18.28 -19.08
CA GLU A 108 -9.90 17.68 -17.94
C GLU A 108 -9.83 18.53 -16.67
N LEU A 109 -8.65 19.05 -16.32
CA LEU A 109 -8.38 19.69 -15.03
C LEU A 109 -8.09 21.19 -15.15
N GLY A 110 -8.10 21.75 -16.36
CA GLY A 110 -7.78 23.17 -16.59
C GLY A 110 -8.82 24.16 -16.08
N GLN A 111 -10.01 23.68 -15.67
CA GLN A 111 -11.04 24.49 -15.01
C GLN A 111 -10.81 24.61 -13.50
N LEU A 112 -9.94 23.78 -12.92
CA LEU A 112 -9.61 23.83 -11.50
C LEU A 112 -8.59 24.94 -11.23
N ASP A 113 -8.66 25.54 -10.04
CA ASP A 113 -7.57 26.40 -9.56
C ASP A 113 -6.40 25.53 -9.11
N LEU A 114 -5.58 25.14 -10.09
CA LEU A 114 -4.42 24.29 -9.85
C LEU A 114 -3.39 24.96 -8.92
N ALA A 115 -3.41 26.28 -8.73
CA ALA A 115 -2.50 26.99 -7.84
C ALA A 115 -2.91 26.88 -6.36
N ASP A 116 -4.18 26.59 -6.06
CA ASP A 116 -4.71 26.33 -4.72
C ASP A 116 -4.74 24.82 -4.36
N CYS A 117 -4.20 23.97 -5.23
CA CYS A 117 -4.19 22.52 -5.01
C CYS A 117 -2.96 22.06 -4.22
N VAL A 118 -3.12 20.98 -3.45
CA VAL A 118 -2.00 20.15 -2.96
C VAL A 118 -1.85 18.93 -3.85
N ALA A 119 -0.69 18.77 -4.47
CA ALA A 119 -0.37 17.61 -5.29
C ALA A 119 0.24 16.49 -4.44
N TRP A 120 -0.40 15.32 -4.43
CA TRP A 120 0.11 14.12 -3.77
C TRP A 120 0.68 13.16 -4.81
N ILE A 121 1.97 12.88 -4.73
CA ILE A 121 2.67 12.00 -5.67
C ILE A 121 3.28 10.86 -4.88
N MET A 122 2.93 9.61 -5.23
CA MET A 122 3.54 8.43 -4.63
C MET A 122 4.49 7.71 -5.59
N LEU A 123 4.19 7.74 -6.90
CA LEU A 123 5.03 7.15 -7.94
C LEU A 123 5.94 8.23 -8.59
N PRO A 124 7.27 8.19 -8.36
CA PRO A 124 8.19 9.20 -8.90
C PRO A 124 8.13 9.41 -10.41
N LEU A 125 7.80 8.35 -11.16
CA LEU A 125 7.71 8.42 -12.63
C LEU A 125 6.67 9.43 -13.13
N TRP A 126 5.71 9.88 -12.32
CA TRP A 126 4.85 11.01 -12.71
C TRP A 126 5.67 12.27 -13.00
N TRP A 127 6.65 12.53 -12.13
CA TRP A 127 7.54 13.66 -12.22
C TRP A 127 8.52 13.50 -13.37
N LYS A 128 8.76 14.56 -14.14
CA LYS A 128 9.46 14.59 -15.44
C LYS A 128 8.74 13.91 -16.61
N TRP A 129 8.14 12.73 -16.47
CA TRP A 129 7.54 12.06 -17.64
C TRP A 129 6.18 12.60 -18.01
N TYR A 130 5.37 13.05 -17.05
CA TYR A 130 4.06 13.63 -17.34
C TYR A 130 3.95 15.07 -16.86
N ILE A 131 4.39 15.33 -15.64
CA ILE A 131 4.31 16.64 -15.00
C ILE A 131 5.68 17.11 -14.54
N ASP A 132 5.84 18.42 -14.42
CA ASP A 132 7.00 19.09 -13.81
C ASP A 132 6.60 20.54 -13.47
N ARG A 133 7.44 21.27 -12.73
CA ARG A 133 7.20 22.69 -12.35
C ARG A 133 6.98 23.63 -13.55
N SER A 134 7.41 23.26 -14.77
CA SER A 134 7.17 24.09 -15.97
C SER A 134 5.71 24.04 -16.45
N PHE A 135 4.99 22.98 -16.09
CA PHE A 135 3.64 22.71 -16.55
C PHE A 135 2.59 22.79 -15.44
N PHE A 136 2.95 22.38 -14.23
CA PHE A 136 2.03 22.26 -13.11
C PHE A 136 2.66 22.89 -11.86
N LYS A 137 1.97 23.87 -11.27
CA LYS A 137 2.45 24.69 -10.15
C LYS A 137 1.40 24.72 -9.03
N PRO A 138 1.24 23.61 -8.28
CA PRO A 138 0.36 23.56 -7.12
C PRO A 138 0.91 24.41 -5.98
N GLN A 139 0.03 24.69 -5.00
CA GLN A 139 0.40 25.34 -3.74
C GLN A 139 1.49 24.55 -3.02
N LEU A 140 1.34 23.22 -2.99
CA LEU A 140 2.29 22.28 -2.42
C LEU A 140 2.41 21.01 -3.26
N ILE A 141 3.62 20.44 -3.27
CA ILE A 141 3.93 19.11 -3.77
C ILE A 141 4.35 18.25 -2.59
N CYS A 142 3.52 17.26 -2.27
CA CYS A 142 3.79 16.22 -1.29
C CYS A 142 4.30 14.96 -2.02
N TYR A 143 5.50 14.53 -1.68
CA TYR A 143 6.05 13.26 -2.17
C TYR A 143 5.96 12.18 -1.08
N ASP A 144 5.13 11.16 -1.30
CA ASP A 144 4.91 10.06 -0.34
C ASP A 144 5.67 8.80 -0.77
N ILE A 145 6.60 8.37 0.07
CA ILE A 145 7.55 7.29 -0.19
C ILE A 145 7.09 6.07 0.60
N ALA A 146 6.25 5.26 -0.04
CA ALA A 146 5.58 4.15 0.61
C ALA A 146 6.44 2.89 0.76
N ASP A 147 7.33 2.61 -0.19
CA ASP A 147 8.12 1.38 -0.25
C ASP A 147 9.46 1.63 -0.96
N ASN A 148 10.36 0.64 -0.89
CA ASN A 148 11.56 0.60 -1.72
C ASN A 148 11.21 0.72 -3.22
N LEU A 149 11.94 1.55 -3.96
CA LEU A 149 11.71 1.78 -5.40
C LEU A 149 11.74 0.49 -6.23
N GLU A 150 12.51 -0.52 -5.81
CA GLU A 150 12.61 -1.81 -6.49
C GLU A 150 11.28 -2.59 -6.51
N VAL A 151 10.39 -2.37 -5.53
CA VAL A 151 9.06 -3.00 -5.49
C VAL A 151 8.30 -2.75 -6.79
N PHE A 152 8.41 -1.53 -7.33
CA PHE A 152 7.71 -1.09 -8.53
C PHE A 152 8.44 -1.43 -9.84
N CYS A 153 9.65 -2.00 -9.76
CA CYS A 153 10.53 -2.21 -10.90
C CYS A 153 10.72 -3.70 -11.19
N ARG A 154 10.53 -4.10 -12.46
CA ARG A 154 10.80 -5.48 -12.93
C ARG A 154 12.11 -5.60 -13.72
N THR A 155 12.72 -4.47 -14.07
CA THR A 155 13.96 -4.41 -14.87
C THR A 155 14.91 -3.36 -14.32
N LYS A 156 16.23 -3.55 -14.52
CA LYS A 156 17.26 -2.57 -14.13
C LYS A 156 17.03 -1.20 -14.79
N THR A 157 16.55 -1.18 -16.03
CA THR A 157 16.25 0.07 -16.75
C THR A 157 15.09 0.84 -16.12
N ALA A 158 14.03 0.13 -15.71
CA ALA A 158 12.91 0.74 -14.99
C ALA A 158 13.38 1.29 -13.63
N TYR A 159 14.22 0.55 -12.91
CA TYR A 159 14.80 0.99 -11.64
C TYR A 159 15.61 2.29 -11.80
N LYS A 160 16.54 2.35 -12.76
CA LYS A 160 17.32 3.58 -13.02
C LYS A 160 16.45 4.79 -13.36
N ARG A 161 15.36 4.59 -14.09
CA ARG A 161 14.39 5.66 -14.39
C ARG A 161 13.66 6.10 -13.12
N MET A 162 13.22 5.16 -12.30
CA MET A 162 12.56 5.41 -11.02
C MET A 162 13.46 6.19 -10.07
N GLU A 163 14.70 5.74 -9.91
CA GLU A 163 15.73 6.35 -9.08
C GLU A 163 16.00 7.79 -9.55
N TYR A 164 16.21 7.99 -10.85
CA TYR A 164 16.40 9.34 -11.39
C TYR A 164 15.17 10.25 -11.14
N ALA A 165 13.96 9.72 -11.29
CA ALA A 165 12.72 10.46 -11.02
C ALA A 165 12.58 10.83 -9.53
N HIS A 166 12.91 9.88 -8.66
CA HIS A 166 12.92 10.04 -7.21
C HIS A 166 13.84 11.19 -6.78
N HIS A 167 15.08 11.22 -7.28
CA HIS A 167 16.02 12.29 -6.98
C HIS A 167 15.56 13.66 -7.50
N LEU A 168 14.89 13.72 -8.66
CA LEU A 168 14.32 14.98 -9.14
C LEU A 168 13.16 15.43 -8.27
N LEU A 169 12.24 14.53 -7.93
CA LEU A 169 11.08 14.86 -7.14
C LEU A 169 11.47 15.27 -5.71
N LEU A 170 12.46 14.63 -5.09
CA LEU A 170 13.00 15.05 -3.79
C LEU A 170 13.58 16.48 -3.79
N LYS A 171 14.07 16.97 -4.93
CA LYS A 171 14.59 18.33 -5.07
C LYS A 171 13.49 19.37 -5.31
N GLU A 172 12.35 18.95 -5.87
CA GLU A 172 11.29 19.84 -6.30
C GLU A 172 10.03 19.78 -5.43
N ALA A 173 9.88 18.74 -4.60
CA ALA A 173 8.79 18.61 -3.64
C ALA A 173 8.92 19.66 -2.53
N ASP A 174 7.77 20.08 -1.99
CA ASP A 174 7.71 21.00 -0.86
C ASP A 174 7.75 20.23 0.47
N MET A 175 7.20 19.02 0.50
CA MET A 175 7.24 18.11 1.65
C MET A 175 7.46 16.66 1.18
N ALA A 176 8.20 15.87 1.96
CA ALA A 176 8.34 14.44 1.74
C ALA A 176 7.81 13.64 2.95
N PHE A 177 7.25 12.46 2.68
CA PHE A 177 6.78 11.53 3.69
C PHE A 177 7.37 10.15 3.43
N TYR A 178 7.66 9.40 4.50
CA TYR A 178 8.14 8.02 4.38
C TYR A 178 7.43 7.08 5.34
N SER A 179 7.19 5.85 4.90
CA SER A 179 6.38 4.87 5.64
C SER A 179 7.17 4.08 6.68
N ALA A 180 8.48 3.93 6.52
CA ALA A 180 9.35 3.10 7.37
C ALA A 180 10.56 3.88 7.85
N ARG A 181 10.91 3.76 9.13
CA ARG A 181 11.98 4.55 9.78
C ARG A 181 13.35 4.36 9.14
N GLY A 182 13.63 3.16 8.61
CA GLY A 182 14.87 2.88 7.89
C GLY A 182 15.07 3.74 6.63
N MET A 183 14.02 4.34 6.07
CA MET A 183 14.15 5.25 4.92
C MET A 183 14.81 6.58 5.29
N LYS A 184 14.77 7.00 6.57
CA LYS A 184 15.19 8.33 6.99
C LYS A 184 16.63 8.63 6.59
N GLU A 185 17.56 7.75 6.94
CA GLU A 185 18.99 7.95 6.66
C GLU A 185 19.27 8.00 5.15
N HIS A 186 18.58 7.17 4.36
CA HIS A 186 18.70 7.19 2.91
C HIS A 186 18.20 8.50 2.30
N LEU A 187 17.11 9.06 2.82
CA LEU A 187 16.54 10.32 2.33
C LEU A 187 17.42 11.53 2.69
N GLU A 188 17.91 11.58 3.94
CA GLU A 188 18.81 12.62 4.42
C GLU A 188 20.16 12.61 3.67
N ALA A 189 20.60 11.44 3.18
CA ALA A 189 21.83 11.32 2.40
C ALA A 189 21.71 11.88 0.97
N VAL A 190 20.50 11.92 0.39
CA VAL A 190 20.29 12.30 -1.02
C VAL A 190 19.51 13.60 -1.22
N SER A 191 18.91 14.14 -0.15
CA SER A 191 18.12 15.36 -0.20
C SER A 191 18.18 16.15 1.11
N SER A 192 18.05 17.48 0.99
CA SER A 192 17.88 18.40 2.12
C SER A 192 16.41 18.68 2.44
N ILE A 193 15.47 18.03 1.75
CA ILE A 193 14.04 18.19 2.02
C ILE A 193 13.72 17.69 3.42
N GLU A 194 12.87 18.42 4.13
CA GLU A 194 12.33 17.94 5.39
C GLU A 194 11.39 16.76 5.09
N ALA A 195 11.83 15.55 5.49
CA ALA A 195 11.07 14.33 5.30
C ALA A 195 10.45 13.90 6.63
N HIS A 196 9.15 13.61 6.62
CA HIS A 196 8.38 13.28 7.82
C HIS A 196 7.96 11.81 7.84
N TYR A 197 8.11 11.17 8.99
CA TYR A 197 7.63 9.81 9.18
C TYR A 197 6.09 9.79 9.19
N LEU A 198 5.51 9.05 8.26
CA LEU A 198 4.07 8.84 8.13
C LEU A 198 3.84 7.35 7.82
N PRO A 199 3.75 6.46 8.83
CA PRO A 199 3.62 5.03 8.57
C PRO A 199 2.28 4.68 7.95
N ASN A 200 2.15 3.42 7.50
CA ASN A 200 0.85 2.91 7.12
C ASN A 200 -0.10 2.88 8.31
N ALA A 201 -1.37 2.65 7.99
CA ALA A 201 -2.45 2.67 8.95
C ALA A 201 -3.60 1.76 8.54
N LEU A 202 -4.46 1.48 9.52
CA LEU A 202 -5.63 0.65 9.37
C LEU A 202 -6.65 1.29 8.42
N ALA A 203 -7.10 0.52 7.43
CA ALA A 203 -8.21 0.91 6.55
C ALA A 203 -9.53 0.91 7.31
N ASN A 204 -10.45 1.80 6.94
CA ASN A 204 -11.72 1.98 7.65
C ASN A 204 -12.56 0.69 7.77
N GLY A 205 -12.54 -0.18 6.75
CA GLY A 205 -13.28 -1.44 6.77
C GLY A 205 -12.79 -2.46 7.82
N PHE A 206 -11.64 -2.23 8.46
CA PHE A 206 -11.10 -3.07 9.52
C PHE A 206 -11.33 -2.46 10.91
N ILE A 207 -11.82 -1.23 11.00
CA ILE A 207 -12.16 -0.60 12.29
C ILE A 207 -13.28 -1.38 12.96
N ASP A 208 -14.29 -1.82 12.20
CA ASP A 208 -15.40 -2.62 12.72
C ASP A 208 -14.91 -3.92 13.40
N LEU A 209 -13.86 -4.55 12.86
CA LEU A 209 -13.23 -5.72 13.51
C LEU A 209 -12.58 -5.33 14.85
N ALA A 210 -11.98 -4.15 14.94
CA ALA A 210 -11.40 -3.64 16.17
C ALA A 210 -12.48 -3.34 17.23
N ASP A 211 -13.72 -3.09 16.81
CA ASP A 211 -14.84 -2.79 17.70
C ASP A 211 -15.68 -4.00 18.13
N ASP A 212 -15.61 -5.15 17.42
CA ASP A 212 -16.30 -6.39 17.84
C ASP A 212 -15.90 -6.80 19.29
N GLU A 213 -16.85 -6.83 20.22
CA GLU A 213 -16.57 -6.94 21.67
C GLU A 213 -16.34 -8.38 22.17
N GLU A 214 -16.70 -9.41 21.38
CA GLU A 214 -16.69 -10.78 21.86
C GLU A 214 -15.38 -11.51 21.53
N TYR A 215 -14.55 -11.69 22.57
CA TYR A 215 -13.38 -12.56 22.48
C TYR A 215 -13.83 -14.01 22.32
N THR A 216 -13.67 -14.54 21.12
CA THR A 216 -13.91 -15.96 20.84
C THR A 216 -12.71 -16.53 20.11
N LEU A 217 -12.18 -17.62 20.63
CA LEU A 217 -11.15 -18.35 19.93
C LEU A 217 -11.73 -19.10 18.71
N PRO A 218 -11.08 -19.02 17.54
CA PRO A 218 -11.44 -19.86 16.42
C PRO A 218 -11.37 -21.33 16.80
N LYS A 219 -12.30 -22.14 16.29
CA LYS A 219 -12.36 -23.58 16.57
C LYS A 219 -11.15 -24.33 16.02
N ASN A 220 -10.58 -23.83 14.91
CA ASN A 220 -9.46 -24.44 14.23
C ASN A 220 -8.17 -23.69 14.55
N ASN A 221 -7.08 -24.43 14.72
CA ASN A 221 -5.74 -23.88 14.90
C ASN A 221 -5.12 -23.46 13.55
N THR A 222 -5.84 -22.64 12.78
CA THR A 222 -5.46 -22.22 11.43
C THR A 222 -4.29 -21.24 11.46
N ILE A 223 -3.30 -21.45 10.60
CA ILE A 223 -2.18 -20.52 10.40
C ILE A 223 -2.42 -19.79 9.07
N GLY A 224 -2.46 -18.46 9.10
CA GLY A 224 -2.94 -17.68 7.97
C GLY A 224 -2.00 -16.60 7.49
N PHE A 225 -1.95 -16.41 6.16
CA PHE A 225 -1.38 -15.23 5.53
C PHE A 225 -2.33 -14.73 4.43
N VAL A 226 -2.60 -13.42 4.46
CA VAL A 226 -3.35 -12.72 3.41
C VAL A 226 -2.43 -11.69 2.76
N GLY A 227 -2.23 -11.77 1.45
CA GLY A 227 -1.41 -10.81 0.72
C GLY A 227 -0.96 -11.25 -0.66
N TYR A 228 -0.23 -10.37 -1.34
CA TYR A 228 0.40 -10.71 -2.62
C TYR A 228 1.74 -11.43 -2.37
N PHE A 229 1.88 -12.60 -2.97
CA PHE A 229 3.03 -13.48 -2.85
C PHE A 229 4.03 -13.20 -3.96
N ASP A 230 5.00 -12.33 -3.70
CA ASP A 230 6.15 -12.09 -4.58
C ASP A 230 7.41 -12.61 -3.90
N ASP A 231 8.18 -13.46 -4.58
CA ASP A 231 9.39 -14.08 -4.04
C ASP A 231 10.54 -13.09 -3.80
N ARG A 232 10.39 -11.84 -4.25
CA ARG A 232 11.31 -10.73 -3.92
C ARG A 232 11.18 -10.27 -2.46
N TRP A 233 10.03 -10.44 -1.81
CA TRP A 233 9.83 -10.00 -0.42
C TRP A 233 9.17 -11.04 0.49
N ILE A 234 8.47 -12.04 -0.04
CA ILE A 234 7.92 -13.15 0.74
C ILE A 234 8.89 -14.33 0.71
N ASP A 235 9.19 -14.88 1.88
CA ASP A 235 10.03 -16.07 2.03
C ASP A 235 9.20 -17.34 1.76
N MET A 236 9.19 -17.74 0.49
CA MET A 236 8.50 -18.94 0.03
C MET A 236 9.10 -20.24 0.60
N GLU A 237 10.37 -20.22 1.02
CA GLU A 237 11.01 -21.37 1.67
C GLU A 237 10.51 -21.52 3.11
N LEU A 238 10.44 -20.42 3.85
CA LEU A 238 9.85 -20.39 5.18
C LEU A 238 8.39 -20.87 5.15
N ILE A 239 7.58 -20.42 4.19
CA ILE A 239 6.20 -20.89 4.02
C ILE A 239 6.17 -22.42 3.84
N GLU A 240 7.02 -23.00 2.99
CA GLU A 240 7.05 -24.46 2.82
C GLU A 240 7.47 -25.19 4.11
N ARG A 241 8.40 -24.61 4.88
CA ARG A 241 8.80 -25.18 6.18
C ARG A 241 7.65 -25.18 7.18
N ILE A 242 6.88 -24.09 7.26
CA ILE A 242 5.67 -24.00 8.07
C ILE A 242 4.66 -25.06 7.64
N ILE A 243 4.41 -25.19 6.33
CA ILE A 243 3.50 -26.22 5.80
C ILE A 243 3.90 -27.63 6.24
N LYS A 244 5.20 -27.95 6.14
CA LYS A 244 5.75 -29.26 6.50
C LYS A 244 5.78 -29.52 7.99
N GLU A 245 5.94 -28.50 8.82
CA GLU A 245 6.00 -28.63 10.29
C GLU A 245 4.59 -28.78 10.88
N PHE A 246 3.63 -28.00 10.39
CA PHE A 246 2.27 -27.93 10.94
C PHE A 246 1.27 -28.73 10.09
N ARG A 247 1.61 -29.97 9.70
CA ARG A 247 0.79 -30.80 8.79
C ARG A 247 -0.62 -31.11 9.29
N ASN A 248 -0.82 -31.04 10.61
CA ASN A 248 -2.11 -31.29 11.25
C ASN A 248 -2.93 -30.01 11.46
N ASN A 249 -2.38 -28.84 11.12
CA ASN A 249 -3.04 -27.55 11.22
C ASN A 249 -3.49 -27.10 9.83
N PRO A 250 -4.71 -26.57 9.67
CA PRO A 250 -5.10 -25.87 8.45
C PRO A 250 -4.18 -24.66 8.21
N ILE A 251 -3.75 -24.47 6.96
CA ILE A 251 -2.95 -23.34 6.53
C ILE A 251 -3.69 -22.62 5.42
N VAL A 252 -3.92 -21.32 5.58
CA VAL A 252 -4.59 -20.50 4.58
C VAL A 252 -3.59 -19.51 3.99
N LEU A 253 -3.37 -19.61 2.69
CA LEU A 253 -2.52 -18.73 1.90
C LEU A 253 -3.40 -17.98 0.90
N ALA A 254 -3.95 -16.84 1.32
CA ALA A 254 -4.94 -16.10 0.54
C ALA A 254 -4.29 -14.92 -0.19
N GLY A 255 -4.33 -14.96 -1.52
CA GLY A 255 -3.93 -13.88 -2.40
C GLY A 255 -3.18 -14.36 -3.64
N PRO A 256 -2.86 -13.47 -4.58
CA PRO A 256 -2.24 -13.85 -5.84
C PRO A 256 -0.80 -14.33 -5.63
N MET A 257 -0.43 -15.42 -6.29
CA MET A 257 0.92 -15.98 -6.30
C MET A 257 1.28 -16.52 -7.70
N GLU A 258 2.57 -16.65 -7.98
CA GLU A 258 3.02 -17.32 -9.21
C GLU A 258 2.62 -18.80 -9.23
N GLN A 259 2.27 -19.32 -10.41
CA GLN A 259 1.82 -20.71 -10.59
C GLN A 259 2.83 -21.73 -10.03
N LYS A 260 4.13 -21.47 -10.18
CA LYS A 260 5.19 -22.34 -9.64
C LYS A 260 5.08 -22.58 -8.13
N TYR A 261 4.58 -21.59 -7.37
CA TYR A 261 4.36 -21.71 -5.94
C TYR A 261 3.00 -22.31 -5.61
N ALA A 262 1.97 -21.99 -6.38
CA ALA A 262 0.66 -22.63 -6.25
C ALA A 262 0.79 -24.16 -6.46
N ASP A 263 1.50 -24.61 -7.49
CA ASP A 263 1.75 -26.03 -7.74
C ASP A 263 2.59 -26.67 -6.62
N ARG A 264 3.59 -25.92 -6.11
CA ARG A 264 4.47 -26.39 -5.02
C ARG A 264 3.73 -26.57 -3.71
N PHE A 265 2.81 -25.67 -3.35
CA PHE A 265 2.09 -25.69 -2.08
C PHE A 265 0.77 -26.48 -2.15
N GLY A 266 0.14 -26.53 -3.33
CA GLY A 266 -1.13 -27.22 -3.54
C GLY A 266 -1.07 -28.75 -3.43
N LYS A 267 0.14 -29.32 -3.34
CA LYS A 267 0.35 -30.75 -3.06
C LYS A 267 0.08 -31.14 -1.60
N TYR A 268 -0.08 -30.18 -0.69
CA TYR A 268 -0.27 -30.43 0.73
C TYR A 268 -1.76 -30.36 1.10
N GLU A 269 -2.29 -31.43 1.69
CA GLU A 269 -3.72 -31.53 2.04
C GLU A 269 -4.16 -30.50 3.09
N ASN A 270 -3.22 -29.99 3.91
CA ASN A 270 -3.50 -29.00 4.94
C ASN A 270 -3.45 -27.55 4.43
N VAL A 271 -3.26 -27.32 3.13
CA VAL A 271 -3.12 -25.97 2.55
C VAL A 271 -4.35 -25.59 1.72
N SER A 272 -4.93 -24.44 2.05
CA SER A 272 -5.97 -23.78 1.27
C SER A 272 -5.43 -22.51 0.61
N MET A 273 -5.65 -22.38 -0.70
CA MET A 273 -5.22 -21.24 -1.52
C MET A 273 -6.40 -20.69 -2.31
N PRO A 274 -7.24 -19.82 -1.71
CA PRO A 274 -8.42 -19.27 -2.39
C PRO A 274 -8.07 -18.33 -3.56
N GLY A 275 -6.80 -18.00 -3.76
CA GLY A 275 -6.36 -17.05 -4.77
C GLY A 275 -6.67 -15.61 -4.36
N PHE A 276 -7.01 -14.76 -5.34
CA PHE A 276 -7.36 -13.36 -5.05
C PHE A 276 -8.63 -13.29 -4.20
N ILE A 277 -8.56 -12.57 -3.09
CA ILE A 277 -9.72 -12.22 -2.26
C ILE A 277 -9.86 -10.70 -2.25
N SER A 278 -11.10 -10.21 -2.33
CA SER A 278 -11.35 -8.77 -2.25
C SER A 278 -11.11 -8.24 -0.83
N HIS A 279 -10.82 -6.95 -0.70
CA HIS A 279 -10.54 -6.35 0.61
C HIS A 279 -11.69 -6.53 1.62
N SER A 280 -12.94 -6.53 1.14
CA SER A 280 -14.14 -6.79 1.95
C SER A 280 -14.27 -8.23 2.47
N GLU A 281 -13.59 -9.19 1.83
CA GLU A 281 -13.63 -10.61 2.22
C GLU A 281 -12.52 -10.99 3.19
N ILE A 282 -11.44 -10.18 3.28
CA ILE A 282 -10.27 -10.46 4.13
C ILE A 282 -10.69 -10.74 5.57
N THR A 283 -11.61 -9.93 6.11
CA THR A 283 -12.10 -10.06 7.48
C THR A 283 -12.78 -11.40 7.73
N GLY A 284 -13.46 -11.97 6.73
CA GLY A 284 -14.07 -13.30 6.80
C GLY A 284 -13.03 -14.40 6.97
N TYR A 285 -11.93 -14.35 6.22
CA TYR A 285 -10.83 -15.32 6.34
C TYR A 285 -10.10 -15.20 7.67
N MET A 286 -9.85 -13.97 8.14
CA MET A 286 -9.12 -13.73 9.38
C MET A 286 -9.86 -14.27 10.62
N LYS A 287 -11.20 -14.37 10.59
CA LYS A 287 -11.98 -14.95 11.70
C LYS A 287 -11.62 -16.40 12.00
N ASP A 288 -11.13 -17.14 11.01
CA ASP A 288 -10.74 -18.53 11.17
C ASP A 288 -9.27 -18.70 11.60
N PHE A 289 -8.48 -17.62 11.61
CA PHE A 289 -7.05 -17.66 11.92
C PHE A 289 -6.82 -17.75 13.42
N ARG A 290 -6.00 -18.72 13.84
CA ARG A 290 -5.45 -18.78 15.19
C ARG A 290 -4.15 -17.98 15.31
N VAL A 291 -3.34 -18.01 14.25
CA VAL A 291 -2.08 -17.27 14.14
C VAL A 291 -1.98 -16.67 12.75
N SER A 292 -1.57 -15.42 12.69
CA SER A 292 -1.26 -14.72 11.43
C SER A 292 0.25 -14.59 11.28
N MET A 293 0.75 -14.67 10.04
CA MET A 293 2.20 -14.60 9.77
C MET A 293 2.56 -13.44 8.84
N ILE A 294 3.76 -12.89 9.00
CA ILE A 294 4.41 -11.96 8.06
C ILE A 294 5.79 -12.55 7.71
N PRO A 295 5.82 -13.52 6.78
CA PRO A 295 7.04 -14.26 6.43
C PRO A 295 7.88 -13.50 5.41
N PHE A 296 8.35 -12.31 5.78
CA PHE A 296 9.22 -11.53 4.90
C PHE A 296 10.60 -12.17 4.75
N ARG A 297 11.17 -12.03 3.55
CA ARG A 297 12.61 -12.22 3.35
C ARG A 297 13.34 -11.10 4.11
N GLN A 298 14.60 -11.30 4.46
CA GLN A 298 15.45 -10.23 4.99
C GLN A 298 16.35 -9.73 3.86
N ASN A 299 16.01 -8.57 3.29
CA ASN A 299 16.72 -7.94 2.17
C ASN A 299 16.40 -6.44 2.07
N GLU A 300 17.05 -5.74 1.13
CA GLU A 300 16.90 -4.29 0.90
C GLU A 300 15.44 -3.84 0.66
N ILE A 301 14.60 -4.70 0.09
CA ILE A 301 13.18 -4.39 -0.12
C ILE A 301 12.44 -4.31 1.22
N THR A 302 12.63 -5.31 2.07
CA THR A 302 11.90 -5.50 3.34
C THR A 302 12.51 -4.72 4.51
N GLU A 303 13.74 -4.24 4.35
CA GLU A 303 14.43 -3.36 5.28
C GLU A 303 13.66 -2.06 5.54
N VAL A 304 12.96 -1.58 4.52
CA VAL A 304 12.21 -0.31 4.52
C VAL A 304 10.72 -0.52 4.23
N VAL A 305 10.11 -1.54 4.81
CA VAL A 305 8.66 -1.83 4.66
C VAL A 305 7.93 -1.71 6.00
N ASN A 306 6.86 -0.93 6.00
CA ASN A 306 5.89 -0.88 7.09
C ASN A 306 4.62 -1.66 6.67
N PRO A 307 4.46 -2.92 7.05
CA PRO A 307 3.43 -3.78 6.45
C PRO A 307 2.03 -3.47 6.97
N LEU A 308 1.07 -3.28 6.05
CA LEU A 308 -0.36 -3.15 6.38
C LEU A 308 -0.88 -4.31 7.24
N LYS A 309 -0.34 -5.51 7.02
CA LYS A 309 -0.73 -6.77 7.69
C LYS A 309 -0.56 -6.68 9.20
N LEU A 310 0.42 -5.90 9.68
CA LEU A 310 0.60 -5.62 11.10
C LEU A 310 -0.69 -5.05 11.70
N TYR A 311 -1.23 -3.99 11.08
CA TYR A 311 -2.43 -3.31 11.57
C TYR A 311 -3.69 -4.15 11.32
N GLU A 312 -3.80 -4.78 10.15
CA GLU A 312 -4.96 -5.61 9.77
C GLU A 312 -5.15 -6.80 10.73
N TYR A 313 -4.08 -7.55 11.01
CA TYR A 313 -4.14 -8.68 11.93
C TYR A 313 -4.33 -8.24 13.39
N SER A 314 -3.72 -7.11 13.78
CA SER A 314 -3.92 -6.55 15.12
C SER A 314 -5.35 -6.07 15.34
N ALA A 315 -6.02 -5.55 14.32
CA ALA A 315 -7.43 -5.16 14.39
C ALA A 315 -8.36 -6.37 14.64
N ALA A 316 -7.98 -7.55 14.13
CA ALA A 316 -8.64 -8.81 14.45
C ALA A 316 -8.22 -9.41 15.81
N GLY A 317 -7.27 -8.77 16.51
CA GLY A 317 -6.70 -9.26 17.78
C GLY A 317 -5.84 -10.52 17.64
N LEU A 318 -5.44 -10.87 16.42
CA LEU A 318 -4.71 -12.10 16.12
C LEU A 318 -3.26 -12.00 16.61
N PRO A 319 -2.70 -13.09 17.19
CA PRO A 319 -1.25 -13.22 17.29
C PRO A 319 -0.59 -13.06 15.91
N VAL A 320 0.45 -12.23 15.84
CA VAL A 320 1.22 -11.97 14.62
C VAL A 320 2.64 -12.46 14.82
N VAL A 321 3.07 -13.42 14.00
CA VAL A 321 4.46 -13.88 13.96
C VAL A 321 5.12 -13.33 12.70
N ALA A 322 6.22 -12.59 12.84
CA ALA A 322 6.88 -11.92 11.74
C ALA A 322 8.38 -12.18 11.71
N MET A 323 8.96 -12.20 10.50
CA MET A 323 10.40 -12.13 10.36
C MET A 323 10.87 -10.73 10.76
N SER A 324 11.94 -10.65 11.55
CA SER A 324 12.47 -9.40 12.07
C SER A 324 12.97 -8.52 10.92
N THR A 325 12.43 -7.31 10.85
CA THR A 325 12.91 -6.21 9.99
C THR A 325 13.18 -4.98 10.87
N PRO A 326 13.99 -4.01 10.42
CA PRO A 326 14.23 -2.79 11.18
C PRO A 326 12.94 -2.07 11.56
N GLU A 327 11.99 -1.94 10.64
CA GLU A 327 10.70 -1.31 10.92
C GLU A 327 9.84 -2.11 11.91
N LEU A 328 9.82 -3.44 11.80
CA LEU A 328 9.02 -4.28 12.69
C LEU A 328 9.58 -4.37 14.11
N SER A 329 10.87 -4.09 14.31
CA SER A 329 11.49 -4.02 15.65
C SER A 329 10.86 -2.97 16.57
N TYR A 330 10.21 -1.95 16.02
CA TYR A 330 9.49 -0.93 16.80
C TYR A 330 8.12 -1.38 17.31
N TYR A 331 7.71 -2.61 17.02
CA TYR A 331 6.39 -3.18 17.37
C TYR A 331 6.52 -4.53 18.08
N ASP A 332 7.71 -4.87 18.59
CA ASP A 332 8.02 -6.16 19.26
C ASP A 332 7.19 -6.39 20.54
N ASP A 333 6.60 -5.33 21.07
CA ASP A 333 5.68 -5.36 22.18
C ASP A 333 4.27 -5.84 21.77
N ILE A 334 3.91 -5.72 20.48
CA ILE A 334 2.61 -6.13 19.90
C ILE A 334 2.70 -7.45 19.13
N ILE A 335 3.84 -7.73 18.49
CA ILE A 335 4.05 -8.90 17.61
C ILE A 335 5.23 -9.76 18.06
N SER A 336 5.20 -11.03 17.69
CA SER A 336 6.32 -11.94 17.94
C SER A 336 7.30 -11.92 16.78
N LEU A 337 8.53 -11.44 17.03
CA LEU A 337 9.59 -11.40 16.03
C LEU A 337 10.44 -12.67 16.06
N ALA A 338 10.84 -13.11 14.86
CA ALA A 338 11.77 -14.20 14.63
C ALA A 338 12.96 -13.71 13.83
N GLN A 339 14.16 -14.24 14.12
CA GLN A 339 15.40 -13.85 13.42
C GLN A 339 15.74 -14.81 12.28
N ASP A 340 15.16 -16.00 12.29
CA ASP A 340 15.39 -17.06 11.34
C ASP A 340 14.17 -18.00 11.26
N HIS A 341 14.24 -19.00 10.40
CA HIS A 341 13.15 -19.95 10.21
C HIS A 341 12.85 -20.80 11.45
N GLU A 342 13.85 -21.12 12.28
CA GLU A 342 13.67 -22.00 13.45
C GLU A 342 12.94 -21.26 14.57
N THR A 343 13.40 -20.06 14.86
CA THR A 343 12.74 -19.13 15.78
C THR A 343 11.34 -18.76 15.27
N PHE A 344 11.13 -18.62 13.96
CA PHE A 344 9.79 -18.37 13.40
C PHE A 344 8.84 -19.52 13.69
N ILE A 345 9.26 -20.76 13.43
CA ILE A 345 8.46 -21.95 13.74
C ILE A 345 8.16 -22.04 15.24
N ALA A 346 9.15 -21.76 16.10
CA ALA A 346 8.94 -21.75 17.55
C ALA A 346 7.92 -20.69 17.98
N GLN A 347 7.96 -19.49 17.40
CA GLN A 347 6.99 -18.44 17.66
C GLN A 347 5.58 -18.82 17.17
N VAL A 348 5.44 -19.47 16.02
CA VAL A 348 4.14 -20.00 15.56
C VAL A 348 3.60 -21.05 16.53
N LYS A 349 4.45 -21.98 17.02
CA LYS A 349 4.04 -22.97 18.04
C LYS A 349 3.52 -22.29 19.31
N SER A 350 4.25 -21.29 19.81
CA SER A 350 3.85 -20.51 20.99
C SER A 350 2.53 -19.78 20.77
N ALA A 351 2.39 -19.09 19.63
CA ALA A 351 1.21 -18.32 19.27
C ALA A 351 -0.05 -19.20 19.13
N LEU A 352 0.07 -20.44 18.65
CA LEU A 352 -1.04 -21.39 18.54
C LEU A 352 -1.64 -21.78 19.90
N THR A 353 -0.84 -21.71 20.97
CA THR A 353 -1.28 -22.03 22.34
C THR A 353 -1.70 -20.80 23.15
N GLN A 354 -1.60 -19.59 22.59
CA GLN A 354 -1.99 -18.36 23.29
C GLN A 354 -3.50 -18.26 23.41
N ASP A 355 -4.00 -18.23 24.65
CA ASP A 355 -5.40 -17.95 24.99
C ASP A 355 -5.39 -16.83 26.04
N ASP A 356 -5.13 -15.62 25.56
CA ASP A 356 -5.02 -14.44 26.41
C ASP A 356 -5.88 -13.30 25.85
N ARG A 357 -6.99 -13.04 26.54
CA ARG A 357 -7.92 -11.95 26.23
C ARG A 357 -7.26 -10.57 26.40
N ALA A 358 -6.33 -10.40 27.32
CA ALA A 358 -5.64 -9.12 27.55
C ALA A 358 -4.75 -8.79 26.34
N GLU A 359 -3.99 -9.77 25.84
CA GLU A 359 -3.19 -9.60 24.62
C GLU A 359 -4.05 -9.37 23.37
N TRP A 360 -5.19 -10.06 23.27
CA TRP A 360 -6.17 -9.78 22.20
C TRP A 360 -6.67 -8.34 22.25
N LEU A 361 -7.10 -7.84 23.42
CA LEU A 361 -7.55 -6.45 23.59
C LEU A 361 -6.43 -5.45 23.26
N ARG A 362 -5.21 -5.72 23.72
CA ARG A 362 -4.05 -4.86 23.50
C ARG A 362 -3.73 -4.67 22.02
N ARG A 363 -3.77 -5.74 21.22
CA ARG A 363 -3.58 -5.67 19.75
C ARG A 363 -4.68 -4.86 19.07
N LYS A 364 -5.93 -5.02 19.50
CA LYS A 364 -7.06 -4.25 18.97
C LYS A 364 -6.92 -2.76 19.28
N GLU A 365 -6.52 -2.41 20.50
CA GLU A 365 -6.27 -1.01 20.89
C GLU A 365 -5.08 -0.41 20.12
N PHE A 366 -4.01 -1.18 19.92
CA PHE A 366 -2.92 -0.79 19.02
C PHE A 366 -3.44 -0.48 17.61
N ALA A 367 -4.30 -1.32 17.04
CA ALA A 367 -4.87 -1.05 15.72
C ALA A 367 -5.74 0.22 15.68
N LYS A 368 -6.57 0.46 16.71
CA LYS A 368 -7.43 1.65 16.84
C LYS A 368 -6.63 2.96 16.94
N SER A 369 -5.47 2.92 17.57
CA SER A 369 -4.57 4.07 17.65
C SER A 369 -3.76 4.33 16.36
N ASN A 370 -3.83 3.41 15.38
CA ASN A 370 -3.08 3.48 14.13
C ASN A 370 -4.00 3.52 12.89
N THR A 371 -4.84 4.55 12.79
CA THR A 371 -5.82 4.73 11.69
C THR A 371 -5.42 5.81 10.69
N TRP A 372 -5.94 5.74 9.46
CA TRP A 372 -5.72 6.81 8.47
C TRP A 372 -6.20 8.17 8.96
N LYS A 373 -7.30 8.23 9.73
CA LYS A 373 -7.75 9.47 10.36
C LYS A 373 -6.62 10.10 11.17
N GLY A 374 -5.96 9.32 12.03
CA GLY A 374 -4.83 9.80 12.84
C GLY A 374 -3.64 10.22 12.00
N ARG A 375 -3.33 9.50 10.90
CA ARG A 375 -2.27 9.91 9.96
C ARG A 375 -2.57 11.23 9.28
N ILE A 376 -3.82 11.45 8.86
CA ILE A 376 -4.24 12.71 8.25
C ILE A 376 -4.26 13.85 9.29
N ASP A 377 -4.63 13.60 10.55
CA ASP A 377 -4.51 14.60 11.63
C ASP A 377 -3.07 15.11 11.74
N THR A 378 -2.09 14.20 11.79
CA THR A 378 -0.66 14.55 11.82
C THR A 378 -0.24 15.28 10.54
N PHE A 379 -0.58 14.76 9.36
CA PHE A 379 -0.26 15.37 8.08
C PHE A 379 -0.78 16.82 7.97
N THR A 380 -2.07 17.04 8.27
CA THR A 380 -2.68 18.36 8.15
C THR A 380 -2.04 19.37 9.11
N SER A 381 -1.64 18.96 10.31
CA SER A 381 -0.90 19.81 11.24
C SER A 381 0.47 20.22 10.68
N MET A 382 1.19 19.28 10.07
CA MET A 382 2.48 19.55 9.43
C MET A 382 2.33 20.46 8.20
N MET A 383 1.32 20.21 7.39
CA MET A 383 1.00 21.02 6.20
C MET A 383 0.63 22.46 6.57
N ASP A 384 -0.26 22.64 7.55
CA ASP A 384 -0.67 23.97 8.04
C ASP A 384 0.56 24.75 8.54
N THR A 385 1.42 24.11 9.35
CA THR A 385 2.67 24.71 9.84
C THR A 385 3.60 25.13 8.69
N HIS A 386 3.75 24.27 7.69
CA HIS A 386 4.59 24.53 6.53
C HIS A 386 4.05 25.73 5.71
N LEU A 387 2.74 25.80 5.47
CA LEU A 387 2.10 26.90 4.75
C LEU A 387 2.22 28.23 5.48
N GLU A 388 2.08 28.23 6.81
CA GLU A 388 2.30 29.42 7.63
C GLU A 388 3.74 29.92 7.53
N ALA A 389 4.73 29.03 7.53
CA ALA A 389 6.14 29.37 7.42
C ALA A 389 6.50 29.99 6.06
N ARG A 390 5.83 29.60 4.97
CA ARG A 390 6.05 30.19 3.62
C ARG A 390 5.48 31.60 3.44
N THR A 391 4.54 31.99 4.31
CA THR A 391 3.83 33.28 4.22
C THR A 391 4.51 34.37 5.05
N ARG A 392 5.43 33.99 5.94
CA ARG A 392 6.31 34.89 6.68
C ARG A 392 7.59 35.15 5.89
#